data_AF-A0AAR2KG64-F1
#
_entry.id   AF-A0AAR2KG64-F1
#
_cell.length_a   1.000
_cell.length_b   1.000
_cell.length_c   1.000
_cell.angle_alpha   90.00
_cell.angle_beta   90.00
_cell.angle_gamma   90.00
#
_symmetry.space_group_name_H-M   'P 1'
#
loop_
_entity.id
_entity.type
_entity.pdbx_description
1 polymer ?
#
loop_
_entity_poly.entity_id
_entity_poly.type
_entity_poly.pdbx_seq_one_letter_code
_entity_poly.pdbx_strand_id
1 'polypeptide(L)'
;MGNLLKVLTCTDLEQEPNFFLDFENAQPTEAERETWEEVDVVLQDARAILDELQAYKGAGQEIREAIQNPNDEALQDQAWAAVVPLVGKLKKFYEFSQRLEAALHSLLRALTNETYSDSMQHLEREQALAKQFAEILHFTLRFDELKMINPAIQNDFSYYRRTLNRMRINNVPAEGENEVNNELANRISLFYADATPMLKALSDGTTKFVSENKNLPIENTTDVLSTMASVCKVMLETPEYRSRFSSEATVSFCLRVMVGVIILYDYVHPVGAFAKSSKIDMKGCIKVLRDQPPNSVEGLLNKILTFVGFFGLLFSVWLVSLISL
;
A
#
# COMPACT_ATOMS: atom_id res chain seq x y z
N MET A 1 21.46 5.31 -25.03
CA MET A 1 22.75 4.56 -25.05
C MET A 1 22.80 3.55 -23.89
N GLY A 2 21.84 2.60 -23.84
CA GLY A 2 21.70 1.65 -22.71
C GLY A 2 22.11 0.20 -23.01
N ASN A 3 22.34 -0.17 -24.27
CA ASN A 3 22.42 -1.59 -24.67
C ASN A 3 23.84 -2.18 -24.79
N LEU A 4 24.88 -1.47 -24.36
CA LEU A 4 26.26 -1.98 -24.39
C LEU A 4 26.65 -2.79 -23.13
N LEU A 5 25.82 -2.79 -22.09
CA LEU A 5 26.10 -3.49 -20.82
C LEU A 5 25.84 -5.00 -20.88
N LYS A 6 25.09 -5.52 -21.88
CA LYS A 6 24.89 -6.96 -22.08
C LYS A 6 26.19 -7.76 -22.31
N VAL A 7 27.29 -7.09 -22.64
CA VAL A 7 28.56 -7.73 -23.03
C VAL A 7 29.64 -7.61 -21.95
N LEU A 8 29.45 -6.80 -20.90
CA LEU A 8 30.53 -6.47 -19.95
C LEU A 8 30.30 -6.92 -18.50
N THR A 9 29.11 -7.34 -18.09
CA THR A 9 28.90 -7.91 -16.74
C THR A 9 29.10 -9.42 -16.74
N CYS A 10 30.19 -9.81 -16.09
CA CYS A 10 30.63 -11.15 -15.71
C CYS A 10 29.51 -12.20 -15.50
N THR A 11 29.83 -13.41 -15.95
CA THR A 11 29.11 -14.69 -16.02
C THR A 11 28.56 -15.29 -14.70
N ASP A 12 28.32 -14.52 -13.65
CA ASP A 12 27.81 -15.04 -12.35
C ASP A 12 26.42 -14.49 -11.93
N LEU A 13 25.81 -13.61 -12.73
CA LEU A 13 24.50 -12.97 -12.47
C LEU A 13 23.35 -13.54 -13.31
N GLU A 14 23.51 -14.72 -13.94
CA GLU A 14 22.56 -15.24 -14.95
C GLU A 14 21.12 -15.48 -14.44
N GLN A 15 20.85 -15.37 -13.14
CA GLN A 15 19.52 -15.57 -12.54
C GLN A 15 18.86 -14.30 -11.98
N GLU A 16 19.57 -13.17 -11.90
CA GLU A 16 19.01 -11.92 -11.35
C GLU A 16 18.71 -10.90 -12.44
N PRO A 17 17.63 -10.10 -12.30
CA PRO A 17 17.25 -9.11 -13.30
C PRO A 17 18.36 -8.07 -13.47
N ASN A 18 18.97 -8.02 -14.67
CA ASN A 18 20.06 -7.10 -15.00
C ASN A 18 19.55 -5.82 -15.69
N PHE A 19 18.56 -5.16 -15.09
CA PHE A 19 18.05 -3.88 -15.56
C PHE A 19 17.67 -2.97 -14.38
N PHE A 20 17.54 -1.68 -14.66
CA PHE A 20 17.25 -0.63 -13.68
C PHE A 20 15.87 -0.04 -13.95
N LEU A 21 15.03 0.04 -12.92
CA LEU A 21 13.75 0.75 -12.98
C LEU A 21 13.95 2.22 -12.60
N ASP A 22 13.75 3.12 -13.56
CA ASP A 22 13.90 4.56 -13.33
C ASP A 22 12.67 5.16 -12.63
N PHE A 23 12.62 5.00 -11.30
CA PHE A 23 11.56 5.58 -10.48
C PHE A 23 11.55 7.12 -10.47
N GLU A 24 12.63 7.77 -10.90
CA GLU A 24 12.72 9.23 -10.87
C GLU A 24 12.19 9.82 -12.18
N ASN A 25 12.66 9.32 -13.32
CA ASN A 25 12.48 10.01 -14.61
C ASN A 25 11.69 9.23 -15.66
N ALA A 26 11.25 8.00 -15.40
CA ALA A 26 10.46 7.24 -16.38
C ALA A 26 9.25 8.05 -16.88
N GLN A 27 9.10 8.11 -18.21
CA GLN A 27 8.02 8.80 -18.92
C GLN A 27 7.22 7.77 -19.74
N PRO A 28 5.90 7.94 -19.89
CA PRO A 28 5.07 6.99 -20.61
C PRO A 28 5.44 6.95 -22.08
N THR A 29 5.56 5.73 -22.61
CA THR A 29 5.54 5.48 -24.05
C THR A 29 4.12 5.64 -24.61
N GLU A 30 3.99 5.67 -25.94
CA GLU A 30 2.67 5.78 -26.58
C GLU A 30 1.76 4.59 -26.24
N ALA A 31 2.32 3.40 -26.04
CA ALA A 31 1.57 2.21 -25.65
C ALA A 31 1.08 2.28 -24.19
N GLU A 32 1.78 3.02 -23.32
CA GLU A 32 1.42 3.16 -21.91
C GLU A 32 0.44 4.30 -21.65
N ARG A 33 0.32 5.26 -22.58
CA ARG A 33 -0.30 6.57 -22.34
C ARG A 33 -1.73 6.49 -21.78
N GLU A 34 -2.58 5.63 -22.34
CA GLU A 34 -3.97 5.50 -21.89
C GLU A 34 -4.06 5.03 -20.43
N THR A 35 -3.42 3.90 -20.10
CA THR A 35 -3.37 3.37 -18.73
C THR A 35 -2.68 4.36 -17.79
N TRP A 36 -1.61 5.01 -18.27
CA TRP A 36 -0.83 5.95 -17.47
C TRP A 36 -1.67 7.16 -17.08
N GLU A 37 -2.41 7.76 -18.02
CA GLU A 37 -3.29 8.91 -17.75
C GLU A 37 -4.42 8.55 -16.79
N GLU A 38 -5.03 7.36 -16.92
CA GLU A 38 -6.06 6.87 -15.99
C GLU A 38 -5.54 6.80 -14.55
N VAL A 39 -4.34 6.23 -14.37
CA VAL A 39 -3.73 6.03 -13.06
C VAL A 39 -3.17 7.35 -12.49
N ASP A 40 -2.65 8.23 -13.35
CA ASP A 40 -2.07 9.51 -12.94
C ASP A 40 -3.11 10.40 -12.26
N VAL A 41 -4.36 10.40 -12.73
CA VAL A 41 -5.47 11.12 -12.07
C VAL A 41 -5.67 10.68 -10.61
N VAL A 42 -5.47 9.38 -10.31
CA VAL A 42 -5.58 8.87 -8.94
C VAL A 42 -4.34 9.24 -8.12
N LEU A 43 -3.15 9.18 -8.72
CA LEU A 43 -1.89 9.50 -8.05
C LEU A 43 -1.72 10.99 -7.74
N GLN A 44 -2.25 11.88 -8.59
CA GLN A 44 -2.29 13.32 -8.33
C GLN A 44 -3.06 13.65 -7.04
N ASP A 45 -4.17 12.94 -6.80
CA ASP A 45 -4.98 13.09 -5.59
C ASP A 45 -4.33 12.45 -4.34
N ALA A 46 -3.46 11.45 -4.52
CA ALA A 46 -2.86 10.69 -3.43
C ALA A 46 -2.07 11.57 -2.45
N ARG A 47 -1.38 12.60 -2.96
CA ARG A 47 -0.64 13.54 -2.11
C ARG A 47 -1.56 14.33 -1.18
N ALA A 48 -2.67 14.85 -1.70
CA ALA A 48 -3.64 15.58 -0.90
C ALA A 48 -4.27 14.69 0.18
N ILE A 49 -4.51 13.41 -0.12
CA ILE A 49 -5.00 12.43 0.86
C ILE A 49 -3.99 12.24 2.01
N LEU A 50 -2.70 12.09 1.71
CA LEU A 50 -1.65 11.98 2.73
C LEU A 50 -1.53 13.25 3.57
N ASP A 51 -1.55 14.43 2.93
CA ASP A 51 -1.47 15.72 3.63
C ASP A 51 -2.66 15.92 4.58
N GLU A 52 -3.87 15.54 4.15
CA GLU A 52 -5.07 15.59 4.99
C GLU A 52 -5.03 14.61 6.16
N LEU A 53 -4.52 13.40 5.95
CA LEU A 53 -4.35 12.39 7.00
C LEU A 53 -3.28 12.82 8.02
N GLN A 54 -2.17 13.36 7.53
CA GLN A 54 -1.09 13.90 8.37
C GLN A 54 -1.59 15.06 9.25
N ALA A 55 -2.51 15.87 8.73
CA ALA A 55 -3.14 16.97 9.46
C ALA A 55 -4.35 16.54 10.33
N TYR A 56 -4.68 15.25 10.40
CA TYR A 56 -5.83 14.75 11.16
C TYR A 56 -5.54 14.78 12.68
N LYS A 57 -6.09 15.78 13.37
CA LYS A 57 -5.90 15.97 14.82
C LYS A 57 -6.86 15.15 15.70
N GLY A 58 -8.04 14.84 15.16
CA GLY A 58 -9.13 14.22 15.89
C GLY A 58 -9.96 15.19 16.75
N ALA A 59 -11.10 14.72 17.26
CA ALA A 59 -12.02 15.49 18.12
C ALA A 59 -12.06 14.94 19.56
N GLY A 60 -10.93 14.39 20.03
CA GLY A 60 -10.89 13.61 21.26
C GLY A 60 -11.17 14.40 22.54
N GLN A 61 -10.94 15.72 22.56
CA GLN A 61 -11.25 16.57 23.71
C GLN A 61 -12.76 16.80 23.79
N GLU A 62 -13.35 17.31 22.72
CA GLU A 62 -14.77 17.63 22.60
C GLU A 62 -15.62 16.38 22.85
N ILE A 63 -15.23 15.24 22.27
CA ILE A 63 -15.89 13.94 22.49
C ILE A 63 -15.85 13.55 23.97
N ARG A 64 -14.73 13.75 24.66
CA ARG A 64 -14.58 13.36 26.07
C ARG A 64 -15.44 14.24 26.98
N GLU A 65 -15.45 15.55 26.74
CA GLU A 65 -16.28 16.51 27.49
C GLU A 65 -17.78 16.20 27.32
N ALA A 66 -18.21 15.90 26.09
CA ALA A 66 -19.58 15.48 25.78
C ALA A 66 -19.96 14.14 26.46
N ILE A 67 -19.06 13.15 26.51
CA ILE A 67 -19.32 11.88 27.19
C ILE A 67 -19.42 12.05 28.71
N GLN A 68 -18.61 12.94 29.29
CA GLN A 68 -18.61 13.21 30.74
C GLN A 68 -19.85 13.98 31.19
N ASN A 69 -20.43 14.80 30.31
CA ASN A 69 -21.58 15.66 30.60
C ASN A 69 -22.73 15.37 29.60
N PRO A 70 -23.37 14.19 29.67
CA PRO A 70 -24.33 13.75 28.65
C PRO A 70 -25.62 14.57 28.58
N ASN A 71 -25.93 15.35 29.63
CA ASN A 71 -27.12 16.21 29.68
C ASN A 71 -26.84 17.66 29.25
N ASP A 72 -25.59 18.00 28.93
CA ASP A 72 -25.21 19.32 28.44
C ASP A 72 -25.29 19.35 26.91
N GLU A 73 -26.37 19.93 26.38
CA GLU A 73 -26.63 20.01 24.93
C GLU A 73 -25.54 20.80 24.20
N ALA A 74 -24.99 21.85 24.81
CA ALA A 74 -23.94 22.67 24.17
C ALA A 74 -22.66 21.85 23.94
N LEU A 75 -22.29 20.99 24.89
CA LEU A 75 -21.15 20.09 24.75
C LEU A 75 -21.43 18.97 23.73
N GLN A 76 -22.67 18.47 23.62
CA GLN A 76 -23.02 17.50 22.57
C GLN A 76 -22.88 18.12 21.18
N ASP A 77 -23.42 19.34 20.99
CA ASP A 77 -23.37 20.05 19.72
C ASP A 77 -21.93 20.41 19.33
N GLN A 78 -21.09 20.81 20.30
CA GLN A 78 -19.67 21.08 20.05
C GLN A 78 -18.92 19.83 19.59
N ALA A 79 -19.13 18.68 20.25
CA ALA A 79 -18.52 17.41 19.84
C ALA A 79 -19.00 16.96 18.46
N TRP A 80 -20.29 17.17 18.17
CA TRP A 80 -20.86 16.86 16.86
C TRP A 80 -20.27 17.75 15.76
N ALA A 81 -20.23 19.07 15.97
CA ALA A 81 -19.66 20.02 15.03
C ALA A 81 -18.16 19.76 14.76
N ALA A 82 -17.42 19.29 15.77
CA ALA A 82 -16.01 18.91 15.61
C ALA A 82 -15.83 17.59 14.84
N VAL A 83 -16.65 16.56 15.12
CA VAL A 83 -16.45 15.21 14.56
C VAL A 83 -16.97 15.07 13.13
N VAL A 84 -18.04 15.77 12.75
CA VAL A 84 -18.64 15.69 11.41
C VAL A 84 -17.65 15.95 10.26
N PRO A 85 -16.89 17.07 10.24
CA PRO A 85 -15.94 17.32 9.15
C PRO A 85 -14.80 16.29 9.13
N LEU A 86 -14.40 15.76 10.29
CA LEU A 86 -13.38 14.71 10.38
C LEU A 86 -13.88 13.40 9.76
N VAL A 87 -15.13 13.02 10.04
CA VAL A 87 -15.76 11.85 9.43
C VAL A 87 -15.93 12.02 7.92
N GLY A 88 -16.16 13.25 7.45
CA GLY A 88 -16.10 13.58 6.02
C GLY A 88 -14.76 13.23 5.38
N LYS A 89 -13.64 13.53 6.06
CA LYS A 89 -12.30 13.09 5.62
C LYS A 89 -12.14 11.57 5.66
N LEU A 90 -12.61 10.92 6.72
CA LEU A 90 -12.53 9.48 6.85
C LEU A 90 -13.29 8.75 5.74
N LYS A 91 -14.46 9.29 5.35
CA LYS A 91 -15.23 8.83 4.18
C LYS A 91 -14.44 9.03 2.89
N LYS A 92 -13.87 10.23 2.67
CA LYS A 92 -13.03 10.55 1.50
C LYS A 92 -11.87 9.56 1.34
N PHE A 93 -11.16 9.24 2.43
CA PHE A 93 -10.04 8.29 2.39
C PHE A 93 -10.48 6.86 2.05
N TYR A 94 -11.63 6.41 2.57
CA TYR A 94 -12.22 5.12 2.21
C TYR A 94 -12.62 5.07 0.74
N GLU A 95 -13.29 6.12 0.23
CA GLU A 95 -13.66 6.20 -1.19
C GLU A 95 -12.43 6.25 -2.10
N PHE A 96 -11.36 6.92 -1.65
CA PHE A 96 -10.08 6.91 -2.35
C PHE A 96 -9.48 5.49 -2.44
N SER A 97 -9.65 4.65 -1.42
CA SER A 97 -9.18 3.25 -1.46
C SER A 97 -9.82 2.47 -2.61
N GLN A 98 -11.09 2.77 -2.96
CA GLN A 98 -11.79 2.13 -4.06
C GLN A 98 -11.24 2.59 -5.42
N ARG A 99 -10.91 3.88 -5.55
CA ARG A 99 -10.23 4.42 -6.75
C ARG A 99 -8.84 3.82 -6.92
N LEU A 100 -8.13 3.61 -5.82
CA LEU A 100 -6.80 2.99 -5.81
C LEU A 100 -6.85 1.52 -6.24
N GLU A 101 -7.88 0.76 -5.83
CA GLU A 101 -8.13 -0.61 -6.33
C GLU A 101 -8.35 -0.62 -7.85
N ALA A 102 -9.16 0.30 -8.38
CA ALA A 102 -9.41 0.40 -9.82
C ALA A 102 -8.11 0.73 -10.60
N ALA A 103 -7.33 1.71 -10.13
CA ALA A 103 -6.04 2.05 -10.73
C ALA A 103 -5.06 0.86 -10.71
N LEU A 104 -5.02 0.11 -9.60
CA LEU A 104 -4.24 -1.12 -9.49
C LEU A 104 -4.67 -2.15 -10.54
N HIS A 105 -5.98 -2.35 -10.77
CA HIS A 105 -6.47 -3.28 -11.78
C HIS A 105 -6.04 -2.88 -13.20
N SER A 106 -6.06 -1.59 -13.53
CA SER A 106 -5.59 -1.09 -14.83
C SER A 106 -4.08 -1.36 -15.01
N LEU A 107 -3.27 -1.10 -13.98
CA LEU A 107 -1.84 -1.41 -14.02
C LEU A 107 -1.56 -2.91 -14.14
N LEU A 108 -2.22 -3.74 -13.32
CA LEU A 108 -2.05 -5.19 -13.39
C LEU A 108 -2.44 -5.71 -14.77
N ARG A 109 -3.54 -5.23 -15.36
CA ARG A 109 -3.94 -5.63 -16.72
C ARG A 109 -2.87 -5.29 -17.76
N ALA A 110 -2.26 -4.12 -17.68
CA ALA A 110 -1.19 -3.72 -18.60
C ALA A 110 0.09 -4.54 -18.37
N LEU A 111 0.53 -4.66 -17.12
CA LEU A 111 1.81 -5.29 -16.76
C LEU A 111 1.81 -6.82 -16.80
N THR A 112 0.65 -7.46 -16.97
CA THR A 112 0.53 -8.93 -16.92
C THR A 112 -0.04 -9.56 -18.18
N ASN A 113 -0.41 -8.76 -19.20
CA ASN A 113 -1.01 -9.29 -20.42
C ASN A 113 -0.05 -10.18 -21.24
N GLU A 114 -0.56 -10.82 -22.29
CA GLU A 114 0.22 -11.77 -23.11
C GLU A 114 1.11 -11.10 -24.18
N THR A 115 1.29 -9.78 -24.15
CA THR A 115 2.10 -9.05 -25.15
C THR A 115 3.57 -9.46 -25.09
N TYR A 116 4.09 -9.74 -23.89
CA TYR A 116 5.46 -10.20 -23.70
C TYR A 116 5.50 -11.60 -23.08
N SER A 117 6.60 -12.31 -23.33
CA SER A 117 6.78 -13.69 -22.89
C SER A 117 7.20 -13.83 -21.43
N ASP A 118 7.69 -12.75 -20.80
CA ASP A 118 8.18 -12.75 -19.43
C ASP A 118 7.91 -11.42 -18.72
N SER A 119 7.87 -11.46 -17.39
CA SER A 119 7.65 -10.31 -16.50
C SER A 119 8.78 -9.28 -16.56
N MET A 120 10.00 -9.70 -16.91
CA MET A 120 11.16 -8.81 -17.05
C MET A 120 10.95 -7.84 -18.20
N GLN A 121 10.44 -8.31 -19.34
CA GLN A 121 10.14 -7.48 -20.50
C GLN A 121 9.02 -6.49 -20.25
N HIS A 122 7.97 -6.87 -19.51
CA HIS A 122 6.94 -5.91 -19.07
C HIS A 122 7.58 -4.77 -18.29
N LEU A 123 8.36 -5.08 -17.25
CA LEU A 123 8.96 -4.05 -16.39
C LEU A 123 10.05 -3.23 -17.09
N GLU A 124 10.81 -3.82 -18.02
CA GLU A 124 11.85 -3.12 -18.78
C GLU A 124 11.24 -2.16 -19.81
N ARG A 125 10.13 -2.54 -20.45
CA ARG A 125 9.48 -1.77 -21.53
C ARG A 125 8.42 -0.79 -21.03
N GLU A 126 7.67 -1.17 -20.01
CA GLU A 126 6.56 -0.41 -19.43
C GLU A 126 6.99 0.27 -18.12
N GLN A 127 8.12 1.00 -18.16
CA GLN A 127 8.72 1.59 -16.96
C GLN A 127 7.85 2.65 -16.31
N ALA A 128 7.03 3.38 -17.07
CA ALA A 128 6.16 4.40 -16.51
C ALA A 128 5.01 3.77 -15.72
N LEU A 129 4.44 2.66 -16.22
CA LEU A 129 3.44 1.90 -15.48
C LEU A 129 4.04 1.18 -14.27
N ALA A 130 5.26 0.63 -14.39
CA ALA A 130 5.99 0.06 -13.25
C ALA A 130 6.27 1.12 -12.16
N LYS A 131 6.60 2.35 -12.56
CA LYS A 131 6.76 3.49 -11.65
C LYS A 131 5.44 3.85 -10.97
N GLN A 132 4.32 3.94 -11.70
CA GLN A 132 3.01 4.22 -11.09
C GLN A 132 2.59 3.12 -10.11
N PHE A 133 2.87 1.85 -10.42
CA PHE A 133 2.62 0.75 -9.49
C PHE A 133 3.44 0.92 -8.19
N ALA A 134 4.71 1.29 -8.33
CA ALA A 134 5.57 1.61 -7.19
C ALA A 134 5.03 2.82 -6.38
N GLU A 135 4.50 3.86 -7.03
CA GLU A 135 3.90 5.03 -6.37
C GLU A 135 2.61 4.68 -5.61
N ILE A 136 1.75 3.80 -6.16
CA ILE A 136 0.59 3.27 -5.45
C ILE A 136 1.01 2.54 -4.17
N LEU A 137 2.03 1.68 -4.23
CA LEU A 137 2.54 0.96 -3.06
C LEU A 137 3.17 1.90 -2.02
N HIS A 138 3.90 2.92 -2.50
CA HIS A 138 4.48 3.93 -1.63
C HIS A 138 3.41 4.69 -0.86
N PHE A 139 2.38 5.19 -1.56
CA PHE A 139 1.24 5.86 -0.94
C PHE A 139 0.58 4.95 0.11
N THR A 140 0.30 3.70 -0.27
CA THR A 140 -0.36 2.71 0.59
C THR A 140 0.36 2.53 1.92
N LEU A 141 1.67 2.27 1.86
CA LEU A 141 2.48 2.04 3.06
C LEU A 141 2.58 3.30 3.93
N ARG A 142 2.65 4.48 3.32
CA ARG A 142 2.68 5.78 4.02
C ARG A 142 1.34 6.10 4.70
N PHE A 143 0.22 5.87 4.01
CA PHE A 143 -1.11 6.05 4.58
C PHE A 143 -1.27 5.18 5.83
N ASP A 144 -0.91 3.90 5.72
CA ASP A 144 -1.06 2.95 6.82
C ASP A 144 -0.12 3.28 8.00
N GLU A 145 1.10 3.76 7.73
CA GLU A 145 2.02 4.28 8.77
C GLU A 145 1.37 5.41 9.57
N LEU A 146 0.79 6.42 8.89
CA LEU A 146 0.12 7.54 9.53
C LEU A 146 -1.13 7.12 10.29
N LYS A 147 -1.90 6.19 9.72
CA LYS A 147 -3.11 5.65 10.37
C LYS A 147 -2.75 4.90 11.65
N MET A 148 -1.72 4.05 11.63
CA MET A 148 -1.35 3.22 12.79
C MET A 148 -0.95 4.04 14.02
N ILE A 149 -0.34 5.22 13.82
CA ILE A 149 0.08 6.10 14.92
C ILE A 149 -1.03 7.05 15.40
N ASN A 150 -2.22 7.04 14.76
CA ASN A 150 -3.30 7.97 15.06
C ASN A 150 -4.57 7.25 15.57
N PRO A 151 -4.68 6.98 16.89
CA PRO A 151 -5.83 6.30 17.47
C PRO A 151 -7.12 7.12 17.40
N ALA A 152 -7.05 8.44 17.14
CA ALA A 152 -8.23 9.29 17.06
C ALA A 152 -9.17 8.88 15.91
N ILE A 153 -8.61 8.36 14.80
CA ILE A 153 -9.37 7.94 13.61
C ILE A 153 -10.50 6.96 13.97
N GLN A 154 -10.18 5.89 14.69
CA GLN A 154 -11.19 4.89 15.08
C GLN A 154 -12.14 5.43 16.16
N ASN A 155 -11.63 6.24 17.09
CA ASN A 155 -12.42 6.80 18.19
C ASN A 155 -13.48 7.78 17.69
N ASP A 156 -13.10 8.69 16.81
CA ASP A 156 -13.97 9.70 16.21
C ASP A 156 -15.08 9.03 15.40
N PHE A 157 -14.71 8.07 14.54
CA PHE A 157 -15.70 7.35 13.73
C PHE A 157 -16.65 6.51 14.60
N SER A 158 -16.14 5.87 15.66
CA SER A 158 -16.95 5.11 16.62
C SER A 158 -17.89 6.02 17.43
N TYR A 159 -17.46 7.23 17.78
CA TYR A 159 -18.33 8.22 18.42
C TYR A 159 -19.43 8.68 17.45
N TYR A 160 -19.06 9.09 16.23
CA TYR A 160 -20.01 9.52 15.20
C TYR A 160 -21.11 8.49 14.96
N ARG A 161 -20.75 7.21 14.79
CA ARG A 161 -21.73 6.12 14.59
C ARG A 161 -22.70 5.98 15.76
N ARG A 162 -22.21 6.05 17.00
CA ARG A 162 -23.05 5.95 18.21
C ARG A 162 -24.01 7.14 18.31
N THR A 163 -23.52 8.35 18.04
CA THR A 163 -24.32 9.58 18.10
C THR A 163 -25.39 9.60 17.01
N LEU A 164 -25.03 9.25 15.77
CA LEU A 164 -25.97 9.18 14.65
C LEU A 164 -27.12 8.19 14.90
N ASN A 165 -26.80 7.01 15.45
CA ASN A 165 -27.83 6.03 15.80
C ASN A 165 -28.80 6.54 16.88
N ARG A 166 -28.32 7.30 17.88
CA ARG A 166 -29.19 7.92 18.89
C ARG A 166 -30.08 9.01 18.29
N MET A 167 -29.53 9.87 17.43
CA MET A 167 -30.29 10.93 16.75
C MET A 167 -31.44 10.36 15.90
N ARG A 168 -31.17 9.26 15.17
CA ARG A 168 -32.19 8.55 14.38
C ARG A 168 -33.31 7.95 15.23
N ILE A 169 -33.00 7.38 16.40
CA ILE A 169 -34.02 6.84 17.32
C ILE A 169 -34.92 7.96 17.87
N ASN A 170 -34.35 9.15 18.07
CA ASN A 170 -35.06 10.31 18.60
C ASN A 170 -35.77 11.16 17.52
N ASN A 171 -35.83 10.70 16.27
CA ASN A 171 -36.42 11.41 15.12
C ASN A 171 -35.88 12.85 14.90
N VAL A 172 -34.65 13.12 15.30
CA VAL A 172 -33.98 14.38 14.95
C VAL A 172 -33.52 14.28 13.50
N PRO A 173 -33.97 15.16 12.58
CA PRO A 173 -33.48 15.15 11.21
C PRO A 173 -31.97 15.37 11.21
N ALA A 174 -31.21 14.41 10.69
CA ALA A 174 -29.80 14.62 10.41
C ALA A 174 -29.72 15.53 9.17
N GLU A 175 -29.54 16.83 9.37
CA GLU A 175 -29.37 17.76 8.26
C GLU A 175 -27.98 17.61 7.65
N GLY A 176 -27.89 17.09 6.43
CA GLY A 176 -26.68 17.14 5.60
C GLY A 176 -26.65 16.15 4.44
N GLU A 177 -26.42 16.65 3.21
CA GLU A 177 -26.21 15.84 1.99
C GLU A 177 -25.00 14.88 2.06
N ASN A 178 -24.19 14.97 3.13
CA ASN A 178 -22.98 14.16 3.35
C ASN A 178 -23.17 13.00 4.34
N GLU A 179 -24.42 12.66 4.72
CA GLU A 179 -24.67 11.62 5.71
C GLU A 179 -24.15 10.24 5.26
N VAL A 180 -23.32 9.64 6.11
CA VAL A 180 -22.89 8.24 5.93
C VAL A 180 -24.08 7.32 6.25
N ASN A 181 -24.64 6.68 5.22
CA ASN A 181 -25.70 5.69 5.42
C ASN A 181 -25.18 4.49 6.25
N ASN A 182 -26.08 3.69 6.84
CA ASN A 182 -25.66 2.64 7.78
C ASN A 182 -24.78 1.55 7.14
N GLU A 183 -25.01 1.24 5.86
CA GLU A 183 -24.22 0.24 5.13
C GLU A 183 -22.78 0.74 4.87
N LEU A 184 -22.65 1.96 4.34
CA LEU A 184 -21.37 2.62 4.14
C LEU A 184 -20.63 2.79 5.47
N ALA A 185 -21.33 3.11 6.55
CA ALA A 185 -20.74 3.23 7.87
C ALA A 185 -20.14 1.90 8.37
N ASN A 186 -20.78 0.77 8.07
CA ASN A 186 -20.23 -0.55 8.39
C ASN A 186 -18.94 -0.83 7.59
N ARG A 187 -18.94 -0.53 6.29
CA ARG A 187 -17.75 -0.74 5.42
C ARG A 187 -16.57 0.12 5.87
N ILE A 188 -16.82 1.41 6.15
CA ILE A 188 -15.79 2.32 6.68
C ILE A 188 -15.29 1.85 8.05
N SER A 189 -16.17 1.32 8.90
CA SER A 189 -15.79 0.78 10.21
C SER A 189 -14.85 -0.41 10.09
N LEU A 190 -15.12 -1.33 9.15
CA LEU A 190 -14.25 -2.48 8.88
C LEU A 190 -12.92 -2.03 8.30
N PHE A 191 -12.94 -1.10 7.34
CA PHE A 191 -11.74 -0.51 6.77
C PHE A 191 -10.81 0.02 7.88
N TYR A 192 -11.29 0.89 8.76
CA TYR A 192 -10.42 1.45 9.81
C TYR A 192 -10.10 0.48 10.96
N ALA A 193 -10.82 -0.63 11.11
CA ALA A 193 -10.51 -1.66 12.10
C ALA A 193 -9.19 -2.38 11.77
N ASP A 194 -8.89 -2.59 10.49
CA ASP A 194 -7.64 -3.20 10.03
C ASP A 194 -6.43 -2.31 10.33
N ALA A 195 -5.30 -2.90 10.73
CA ALA A 195 -4.07 -2.16 11.03
C ALA A 195 -3.53 -1.40 9.81
N THR A 196 -3.65 -2.00 8.63
CA THR A 196 -3.17 -1.47 7.33
C THR A 196 -4.31 -1.45 6.30
N PRO A 197 -5.27 -0.51 6.45
CA PRO A 197 -6.47 -0.47 5.63
C PRO A 197 -6.19 -0.39 4.11
N MET A 198 -5.22 0.43 3.69
CA MET A 198 -4.90 0.57 2.27
C MET A 198 -4.22 -0.68 1.74
N LEU A 199 -3.26 -1.23 2.48
CA LEU A 199 -2.58 -2.46 2.07
C LEU A 199 -3.55 -3.64 1.97
N LYS A 200 -4.52 -3.74 2.90
CA LYS A 200 -5.57 -4.75 2.84
C LYS A 200 -6.42 -4.59 1.57
N ALA A 201 -6.82 -3.36 1.25
CA ALA A 201 -7.57 -3.08 0.03
C ALA A 201 -6.78 -3.44 -1.23
N LEU A 202 -5.48 -3.16 -1.28
CA LEU A 202 -4.62 -3.58 -2.40
C LEU A 202 -4.46 -5.09 -2.50
N SER A 203 -4.25 -5.79 -1.37
CA SER A 203 -4.14 -7.26 -1.35
C SER A 203 -5.44 -7.93 -1.82
N ASP A 204 -6.59 -7.44 -1.34
CA ASP A 204 -7.91 -7.93 -1.76
C ASP A 204 -8.15 -7.62 -3.25
N GLY A 205 -7.81 -6.41 -3.68
CA GLY A 205 -7.87 -5.97 -5.06
C GLY A 205 -7.04 -6.85 -6.00
N THR A 206 -5.81 -7.19 -5.61
CA THR A 206 -4.93 -8.08 -6.39
C THR A 206 -5.49 -9.50 -6.45
N THR A 207 -6.01 -10.01 -5.33
CA THR A 207 -6.64 -11.34 -5.26
C THR A 207 -7.88 -11.40 -6.16
N LYS A 208 -8.69 -10.34 -6.14
CA LYS A 208 -9.88 -10.18 -6.97
C LYS A 208 -9.51 -10.11 -8.45
N PHE A 209 -8.46 -9.35 -8.82
CA PHE A 209 -7.95 -9.29 -10.19
C PHE A 209 -7.62 -10.68 -10.74
N VAL A 210 -6.84 -11.48 -10.00
CA VAL A 210 -6.50 -12.85 -10.41
C VAL A 210 -7.75 -13.74 -10.51
N SER A 211 -8.70 -13.58 -9.59
CA SER A 211 -9.93 -14.38 -9.56
C SER A 211 -10.89 -14.07 -10.72
N GLU A 212 -10.96 -12.81 -11.14
CA GLU A 212 -11.83 -12.33 -12.21
C GLU A 212 -11.23 -12.58 -13.60
N ASN A 213 -9.90 -12.62 -13.73
CA ASN A 213 -9.20 -12.84 -15.00
C ASN A 213 -8.74 -14.30 -15.16
N LYS A 214 -9.68 -15.25 -15.15
CA LYS A 214 -9.38 -16.70 -15.21
C LYS A 214 -8.62 -17.17 -16.45
N ASN A 215 -8.66 -16.39 -17.53
CA ASN A 215 -7.91 -16.68 -18.76
C ASN A 215 -6.44 -16.31 -18.64
N LEU A 216 -6.09 -15.49 -17.65
CA LEU A 216 -4.72 -15.08 -17.38
C LEU A 216 -4.08 -16.05 -16.38
N PRO A 217 -2.91 -16.63 -16.67
CA PRO A 217 -2.18 -17.42 -15.69
C PRO A 217 -1.86 -16.59 -14.45
N ILE A 218 -2.12 -17.14 -13.26
CA ILE A 218 -1.74 -16.51 -11.98
C ILE A 218 -0.24 -16.17 -11.93
N GLU A 219 0.57 -17.00 -12.60
CA GLU A 219 2.00 -16.83 -12.73
C GLU A 219 2.37 -15.48 -13.34
N ASN A 220 1.60 -14.95 -14.31
CA ASN A 220 1.89 -13.63 -14.88
C ASN A 220 1.86 -12.53 -13.81
N THR A 221 0.88 -12.59 -12.90
CA THR A 221 0.78 -11.61 -11.80
C THR A 221 1.88 -11.84 -10.76
N THR A 222 2.06 -13.07 -10.30
CA THR A 222 3.07 -13.36 -9.26
C THR A 222 4.50 -13.16 -9.76
N ASP A 223 4.75 -13.36 -11.05
CA ASP A 223 6.05 -13.15 -11.67
C ASP A 223 6.38 -11.68 -11.81
N VAL A 224 5.42 -10.82 -12.17
CA VAL A 224 5.61 -9.36 -12.11
C VAL A 224 5.95 -8.90 -10.70
N LEU A 225 5.19 -9.35 -9.69
CA LEU A 225 5.44 -8.98 -8.29
C LEU A 225 6.82 -9.43 -7.79
N SER A 226 7.19 -10.68 -8.05
CA SER A 226 8.50 -11.22 -7.65
C SER A 226 9.66 -10.60 -8.44
N THR A 227 9.46 -10.29 -9.73
CA THR A 227 10.46 -9.60 -10.54
C THR A 227 10.68 -8.18 -10.04
N MET A 228 9.61 -7.43 -9.73
CA MET A 228 9.73 -6.11 -9.10
C MET A 228 10.47 -6.18 -7.76
N ALA A 229 10.19 -7.19 -6.93
CA ALA A 229 10.90 -7.40 -5.65
C ALA A 229 12.41 -7.60 -5.88
N SER A 230 12.75 -8.48 -6.82
CA SER A 230 14.14 -8.78 -7.19
C SER A 230 14.85 -7.57 -7.78
N VAL A 231 14.20 -6.79 -8.65
CA VAL A 231 14.78 -5.56 -9.21
C VAL A 231 15.03 -4.53 -8.11
N CYS A 232 14.07 -4.32 -7.20
CA CYS A 232 14.27 -3.41 -6.07
C CYS A 232 15.44 -3.86 -5.19
N LYS A 233 15.55 -5.16 -4.90
CA LYS A 233 16.67 -5.75 -4.15
C LYS A 233 18.00 -5.46 -4.85
N VAL A 234 18.11 -5.82 -6.12
CA VAL A 234 19.32 -5.63 -6.93
C VAL A 234 19.73 -4.16 -7.01
N MET A 235 18.77 -3.24 -7.20
CA MET A 235 19.05 -1.80 -7.22
C MET A 235 19.56 -1.26 -5.88
N LEU A 236 19.15 -1.87 -4.76
CA LEU A 236 19.55 -1.48 -3.40
C LEU A 236 20.88 -2.11 -2.95
N GLU A 237 21.17 -3.34 -3.39
CA GLU A 237 22.40 -4.09 -3.06
C GLU A 237 23.58 -3.71 -3.94
N THR A 238 23.34 -3.41 -5.22
CA THR A 238 24.40 -3.13 -6.20
C THR A 238 24.86 -1.68 -6.09
N PRO A 239 26.12 -1.39 -5.69
CA PRO A 239 26.60 -0.02 -5.52
C PRO A 239 26.44 0.85 -6.77
N GLU A 240 26.65 0.26 -7.95
CA GLU A 240 26.53 0.95 -9.24
C GLU A 240 25.09 1.42 -9.49
N TYR A 241 24.09 0.60 -9.18
CA TYR A 241 22.68 0.98 -9.29
C TYR A 241 22.26 1.93 -8.17
N ARG A 242 22.70 1.68 -6.94
CA ARG A 242 22.42 2.55 -5.80
C ARG A 242 22.94 3.97 -6.02
N SER A 243 24.10 4.12 -6.66
CA SER A 243 24.68 5.42 -6.99
C SER A 243 23.90 6.22 -8.04
N ARG A 244 22.96 5.59 -8.75
CA ARG A 244 22.08 6.26 -9.73
C ARG A 244 20.90 6.98 -9.07
N PHE A 245 20.55 6.61 -7.84
CA PHE A 245 19.50 7.32 -7.11
C PHE A 245 19.96 8.72 -6.73
N SER A 246 19.14 9.72 -7.03
CA SER A 246 19.46 11.12 -6.74
C SER A 246 19.40 11.46 -5.24
N SER A 247 18.72 10.64 -4.44
CA SER A 247 18.45 10.94 -3.04
C SER A 247 18.21 9.70 -2.16
N GLU A 248 18.44 9.87 -0.84
CA GLU A 248 18.04 8.91 0.20
C GLU A 248 16.50 8.71 0.26
N ALA A 249 15.73 9.68 -0.23
CA ALA A 249 14.28 9.53 -0.35
C ALA A 249 13.91 8.48 -1.41
N THR A 250 14.66 8.40 -2.52
CA THR A 250 14.48 7.38 -3.56
C THR A 250 14.88 6.00 -3.07
N VAL A 251 15.94 5.89 -2.26
CA VAL A 251 16.31 4.65 -1.56
C VAL A 251 15.16 4.19 -0.64
N SER A 252 14.65 5.11 0.19
CA SER A 252 13.50 4.87 1.08
C SER A 252 12.20 4.51 0.34
N PHE A 253 12.02 5.04 -0.87
CA PHE A 253 10.94 4.69 -1.77
C PHE A 253 11.10 3.26 -2.27
N CYS A 254 12.27 2.91 -2.81
CA CYS A 254 12.57 1.57 -3.32
C CYS A 254 12.44 0.48 -2.24
N LEU A 255 12.87 0.75 -1.00
CA LEU A 255 12.68 -0.16 0.14
C LEU A 255 11.20 -0.43 0.42
N ARG A 256 10.36 0.62 0.39
CA ARG A 256 8.91 0.50 0.57
C ARG A 256 8.28 -0.32 -0.55
N VAL A 257 8.65 -0.05 -1.80
CA VAL A 257 8.15 -0.76 -2.97
C VAL A 257 8.49 -2.25 -2.86
N MET A 258 9.74 -2.59 -2.54
CA MET A 258 10.19 -3.97 -2.31
C MET A 258 9.31 -4.68 -1.27
N VAL A 259 9.10 -4.06 -0.10
CA VAL A 259 8.22 -4.64 0.94
C VAL A 259 6.77 -4.76 0.47
N GLY A 260 6.26 -3.75 -0.22
CA GLY A 260 4.89 -3.73 -0.74
C GLY A 260 4.61 -4.89 -1.69
N VAL A 261 5.47 -5.10 -2.70
CA VAL A 261 5.31 -6.21 -3.66
C VAL A 261 5.53 -7.58 -3.01
N ILE A 262 6.39 -7.70 -1.99
CA ILE A 262 6.57 -8.94 -1.23
C ILE A 262 5.26 -9.32 -0.52
N ILE A 263 4.60 -8.34 0.10
CA ILE A 263 3.32 -8.58 0.80
C ILE A 263 2.24 -8.97 -0.20
N LEU A 264 2.11 -8.24 -1.33
CA LEU A 264 1.15 -8.61 -2.37
C LEU A 264 1.40 -10.00 -2.93
N TYR A 265 2.67 -10.38 -3.16
CA TYR A 265 3.03 -11.71 -3.62
C TYR A 265 2.58 -12.78 -2.63
N ASP A 266 2.81 -12.59 -1.33
CA ASP A 266 2.43 -13.56 -0.30
C ASP A 266 0.92 -13.83 -0.24
N TYR A 267 0.12 -12.77 -0.43
CA TYR A 267 -1.34 -12.87 -0.47
C TYR A 267 -1.86 -13.63 -1.69
N VAL A 268 -1.22 -13.46 -2.84
CA VAL A 268 -1.72 -13.97 -4.13
C VAL A 268 -1.12 -15.34 -4.47
N HIS A 269 0.15 -15.57 -4.15
CA HIS A 269 0.85 -16.77 -4.53
C HIS A 269 0.39 -17.98 -3.67
N PRO A 270 0.06 -19.14 -4.26
CA PRO A 270 -0.58 -20.25 -3.53
C PRO A 270 0.19 -20.79 -2.32
N VAL A 271 1.52 -20.68 -2.33
CA VAL A 271 2.40 -21.13 -1.24
C VAL A 271 3.03 -19.98 -0.44
N GLY A 272 2.68 -18.73 -0.77
CA GLY A 272 3.24 -17.53 -0.15
C GLY A 272 4.69 -17.22 -0.54
N ALA A 273 5.23 -16.14 0.04
CA ALA A 273 6.55 -15.60 -0.23
C ALA A 273 7.68 -16.33 0.52
N PHE A 274 7.37 -17.04 1.62
CA PHE A 274 8.37 -17.72 2.46
C PHE A 274 8.62 -19.19 2.13
N ALA A 275 7.81 -19.79 1.26
CA ALA A 275 8.03 -21.17 0.84
C ALA A 275 9.38 -21.30 0.10
N LYS A 276 10.04 -22.45 0.22
CA LYS A 276 11.31 -22.71 -0.49
C LYS A 276 11.16 -22.64 -2.02
N SER A 277 9.96 -22.83 -2.53
CA SER A 277 9.60 -22.74 -3.96
C SER A 277 9.17 -21.33 -4.39
N SER A 278 9.19 -20.35 -3.48
CA SER A 278 8.93 -18.94 -3.80
C SER A 278 10.00 -18.38 -4.73
N LYS A 279 9.59 -17.52 -5.66
CA LYS A 279 10.52 -16.77 -6.54
C LYS A 279 11.15 -15.56 -5.85
N ILE A 280 10.72 -15.23 -4.63
CA ILE A 280 11.27 -14.11 -3.86
C ILE A 280 12.43 -14.60 -2.98
N ASP A 281 13.61 -14.02 -3.19
CA ASP A 281 14.75 -14.18 -2.28
C ASP A 281 14.52 -13.37 -0.99
N MET A 282 13.74 -13.97 -0.09
CA MET A 282 13.38 -13.32 1.18
C MET A 282 14.60 -13.03 2.05
N LYS A 283 15.64 -13.87 2.01
CA LYS A 283 16.85 -13.67 2.82
C LYS A 283 17.62 -12.45 2.33
N GLY A 284 17.78 -12.31 1.02
CA GLY A 284 18.37 -11.11 0.41
C GLY A 284 17.55 -9.85 0.71
N CYS A 285 16.23 -9.90 0.52
CA CYS A 285 15.36 -8.76 0.83
C CYS A 285 15.45 -8.31 2.31
N ILE A 286 15.49 -9.26 3.25
CA ILE A 286 15.67 -8.95 4.68
C ILE A 286 17.05 -8.38 4.96
N LYS A 287 18.10 -8.91 4.32
CA LYS A 287 19.47 -8.39 4.45
C LYS A 287 19.54 -6.92 4.01
N VAL A 288 18.98 -6.60 2.84
CA VAL A 288 18.91 -5.21 2.33
C VAL A 288 18.27 -4.25 3.34
N LEU A 289 17.18 -4.68 3.98
CA LEU A 289 16.51 -3.90 5.01
C LEU A 289 17.39 -3.72 6.25
N ARG A 290 18.05 -4.78 6.73
CA ARG A 290 18.95 -4.73 7.89
C ARG A 290 20.18 -3.86 7.68
N ASP A 291 20.65 -3.71 6.44
CA ASP A 291 21.77 -2.86 6.09
C ASP A 291 21.42 -1.35 6.13
N GLN A 292 20.14 -1.00 6.36
CA GLN A 292 19.70 0.39 6.52
C GLN A 292 19.72 0.83 8.00
N PRO A 293 19.76 2.16 8.28
CA PRO A 293 19.65 2.66 9.64
C PRO A 293 18.38 2.14 10.34
N PRO A 294 18.47 1.51 11.54
CA PRO A 294 17.34 0.80 12.15
C PRO A 294 16.04 1.61 12.25
N ASN A 295 16.15 2.89 12.65
CA ASN A 295 15.01 3.80 12.81
C ASN A 295 14.25 4.08 11.51
N SER A 296 14.86 3.83 10.34
CA SER A 296 14.27 4.10 9.03
C SER A 296 13.47 2.92 8.45
N VAL A 297 13.72 1.69 8.94
CA VAL A 297 13.20 0.44 8.37
C VAL A 297 12.43 -0.44 9.37
N GLU A 298 12.45 -0.12 10.66
CA GLU A 298 11.76 -0.92 11.69
C GLU A 298 10.27 -1.13 11.37
N GLY A 299 9.58 -0.09 10.89
CA GLY A 299 8.19 -0.20 10.44
C GLY A 299 8.01 -1.14 9.24
N LEU A 300 8.98 -1.20 8.31
CA LEU A 300 8.94 -2.08 7.14
C LEU A 300 9.21 -3.53 7.51
N LEU A 301 10.19 -3.77 8.40
CA LEU A 301 10.46 -5.10 8.95
C LEU A 301 9.22 -5.62 9.67
N ASN A 302 8.63 -4.84 10.57
CA ASN A 302 7.42 -5.23 11.28
C ASN A 302 6.25 -5.56 10.33
N LYS A 303 6.10 -4.85 9.22
CA LYS A 303 5.09 -5.15 8.20
C LYS A 303 5.33 -6.51 7.53
N ILE A 304 6.56 -6.84 7.13
CA ILE A 304 6.87 -8.20 6.62
C ILE A 304 6.51 -9.26 7.68
N LEU A 305 6.89 -9.04 8.93
CA LEU A 305 6.67 -10.03 9.99
C LEU A 305 5.20 -10.23 10.35
N THR A 306 4.41 -9.15 10.34
CA THR A 306 3.01 -9.17 10.77
C THR A 306 2.08 -9.66 9.66
N PHE A 307 2.31 -9.25 8.41
CA PHE A 307 1.43 -9.57 7.29
C PHE A 307 1.72 -10.93 6.67
N VAL A 308 3.00 -11.23 6.49
CA VAL A 308 3.43 -12.44 5.78
C VAL A 308 3.43 -13.65 6.75
N GLY A 309 3.22 -13.40 8.06
CA GLY A 309 3.17 -14.40 9.13
C GLY A 309 1.77 -14.84 9.57
N PHE A 310 0.69 -14.31 8.99
CA PHE A 310 -0.68 -14.63 9.46
C PHE A 310 -1.16 -16.04 9.04
N PHE A 311 -0.39 -16.77 8.24
CA PHE A 311 -0.50 -18.23 8.09
C PHE A 311 0.59 -18.96 8.92
N GLY A 312 0.49 -18.86 10.24
CA GLY A 312 1.19 -19.80 11.14
C GLY A 312 1.62 -19.22 12.48
N LEU A 313 0.79 -19.46 13.50
CA LEU A 313 1.10 -19.35 14.94
C LEU A 313 2.34 -20.16 15.42
N LEU A 314 3.13 -20.72 14.51
CA LEU A 314 4.34 -21.52 14.77
C LEU A 314 5.64 -20.84 14.30
N PHE A 315 5.58 -19.73 13.56
CA PHE A 315 6.80 -19.11 12.99
C PHE A 315 7.57 -18.20 13.96
N SER A 316 6.97 -17.80 15.09
CA SER A 316 7.60 -16.89 16.06
C SER A 316 8.90 -17.46 16.66
N VAL A 317 9.01 -18.79 16.82
CA VAL A 317 10.19 -19.42 17.44
C VAL A 317 11.35 -19.58 16.44
N TRP A 318 11.05 -19.85 15.17
CA TRP A 318 12.09 -20.00 14.13
C TRP A 318 12.67 -18.64 13.70
N LEU A 319 11.84 -17.59 13.72
CA LEU A 319 12.25 -16.26 13.31
C LEU A 319 13.07 -15.51 14.38
N VAL A 320 12.80 -15.74 15.68
CA VAL A 320 13.68 -15.22 16.77
C VAL A 320 15.11 -15.76 16.63
N SER A 321 15.28 -16.97 16.10
CA SER A 321 16.61 -17.52 15.79
C SER A 321 17.26 -16.87 14.57
N LEU A 322 16.47 -16.36 13.62
CA LEU A 322 16.96 -15.59 12.46
C LEU A 322 17.25 -14.12 12.81
N ILE A 323 16.61 -13.58 13.85
CA ILE A 323 16.85 -12.25 14.42
C ILE A 323 18.10 -12.23 15.30
N SER A 324 18.57 -13.39 15.77
CA SER A 324 19.73 -13.53 16.67
C SER A 324 21.05 -13.88 15.95
N LEU A 325 21.08 -13.82 14.61
CA LEU A 325 22.24 -14.01 13.73
C LEU A 325 22.33 -12.82 12.77
#